data_AF-A0A2E5W3G6-F1
#
_entry.id   AF-A0A2E5W3G6-F1
#
_cell.length_a   1.000
_cell.length_b   1.000
_cell.length_c   1.000
_cell.angle_alpha   90.00
_cell.angle_beta   90.00
_cell.angle_gamma   90.00
#
_symmetry.space_group_name_H-M   'P 1'
#
loop_
_entity.id
_entity.type
_entity.pdbx_description
1 polymer ?
#
loop_
_entity_poly.entity_id
_entity_poly.type
_entity_poly.pdbx_seq_one_letter_code
_entity_poly.pdbx_strand_id
1 'polypeptide(L)'
;MVNKKTRQRKKYQNKKHHTLNAAIGIVGVFLLAFIYSFSKNSSHNGISMEEITFPDQNKPRELAANIYEKRPIHQVKVEILNGCGIKGLAAKTAEYLLLEHQIDVVKSDNADNHNYPKTLIIGRNEKFQSIELLSKSFGIPFNDKSVIQHQPDESLGVDVTVILGKDINNYTKLFDYIAKKN
;
A
#
# COMPACT_ATOMS: atom_id res chain seq x y z
N MET A 1 59.50 18.69 -63.64
CA MET A 1 58.45 19.18 -62.70
C MET A 1 57.36 18.13 -62.58
N VAL A 2 57.29 17.39 -61.47
CA VAL A 2 56.12 16.53 -61.16
C VAL A 2 55.76 16.78 -59.69
N ASN A 3 54.60 17.40 -59.48
CA ASN A 3 54.13 17.87 -58.18
C ASN A 3 53.36 16.72 -57.48
N LYS A 4 53.96 16.08 -56.47
CA LYS A 4 53.27 15.08 -55.62
C LYS A 4 52.38 15.80 -54.62
N LYS A 5 51.06 15.77 -54.84
CA LYS A 5 50.07 16.23 -53.84
C LYS A 5 50.01 15.23 -52.68
N THR A 6 50.53 15.62 -51.53
CA THR A 6 50.40 14.88 -50.27
C THR A 6 48.97 15.01 -49.74
N ARG A 7 48.29 13.86 -49.61
CA ARG A 7 46.92 13.75 -49.09
C ARG A 7 46.95 13.92 -47.56
N GLN A 8 46.65 15.11 -47.06
CA GLN A 8 46.56 15.35 -45.62
C GLN A 8 45.37 14.58 -45.02
N ARG A 9 45.65 13.62 -44.13
CA ARG A 9 44.63 12.97 -43.29
C ARG A 9 44.14 13.98 -42.26
N LYS A 10 42.85 14.35 -42.32
CA LYS A 10 42.18 15.14 -41.27
C LYS A 10 42.23 14.35 -39.96
N LYS A 11 43.01 14.82 -38.98
CA LYS A 11 42.99 14.32 -37.61
C LYS A 11 41.60 14.58 -37.02
N TYR A 12 40.85 13.51 -36.75
CA TYR A 12 39.64 13.58 -35.93
C TYR A 12 40.05 14.09 -34.55
N GLN A 13 39.70 15.33 -34.24
CA GLN A 13 40.08 15.95 -32.98
C GLN A 13 39.32 15.28 -31.83
N ASN A 14 40.11 14.85 -30.84
CA ASN A 14 39.73 14.07 -29.68
C ASN A 14 38.99 14.91 -28.63
N LYS A 15 37.96 15.67 -29.03
CA LYS A 15 37.17 16.57 -28.15
C LYS A 15 35.99 15.87 -27.45
N LYS A 16 35.89 14.54 -27.53
CA LYS A 16 34.70 13.78 -27.10
C LYS A 16 34.79 13.07 -25.73
N HIS A 17 35.90 13.16 -25.01
CA HIS A 17 36.03 12.50 -23.70
C HIS A 17 35.66 13.40 -22.50
N HIS A 18 35.88 14.70 -22.60
CA HIS A 18 35.63 15.60 -21.46
C HIS A 18 34.13 15.79 -21.17
N THR A 19 33.28 15.87 -22.20
CA THR A 19 31.83 15.96 -22.03
C THR A 19 31.24 14.68 -21.46
N LEU A 20 31.75 13.52 -21.88
CA LEU A 20 31.34 12.22 -21.37
C LEU A 20 31.73 12.05 -19.90
N ASN A 21 32.97 12.39 -19.54
CA ASN A 21 33.45 12.32 -18.15
C ASN A 21 32.66 13.27 -17.23
N ALA A 22 32.34 14.47 -17.71
CA ALA A 22 31.49 15.42 -16.97
C ALA A 22 30.07 14.88 -16.76
N ALA A 23 29.47 14.28 -17.79
CA ALA A 23 28.15 13.67 -17.69
C ALA A 23 28.14 12.49 -16.69
N ILE A 24 29.17 11.63 -16.71
CA ILE A 24 29.33 10.53 -15.75
C ILE A 24 29.41 11.08 -14.32
N GLY A 25 30.17 12.16 -14.10
CA GLY A 25 30.26 12.81 -12.79
C GLY A 25 28.90 13.35 -12.30
N ILE A 26 28.16 14.04 -13.18
CA ILE A 26 26.83 14.57 -12.85
C ILE A 26 25.86 13.45 -12.49
N VAL A 27 25.82 12.37 -13.29
CA VAL A 27 24.98 11.20 -13.01
C VAL A 27 25.36 10.56 -11.68
N GLY A 28 26.66 10.43 -11.38
CA GLY A 28 27.14 9.91 -10.11
C GLY A 28 26.67 10.73 -8.90
N VAL A 29 26.70 12.06 -9.00
CA VAL A 29 26.18 12.96 -7.96
C VAL A 29 24.68 12.77 -7.76
N PHE A 30 23.90 12.68 -8.84
CA PHE A 30 22.46 12.40 -8.74
C PHE A 30 22.18 11.03 -8.10
N LEU A 31 22.95 10.00 -8.44
CA LEU A 31 22.80 8.66 -7.89
C LEU A 31 23.11 8.63 -6.39
N LEU A 32 24.17 9.32 -5.95
CA LEU A 32 24.49 9.47 -4.53
C LEU A 32 23.40 10.25 -3.77
N ALA A 33 22.88 11.34 -4.35
CA ALA A 33 21.78 12.10 -3.76
C ALA A 33 20.50 11.26 -3.65
N PHE A 34 20.21 10.45 -4.67
CA PHE A 34 19.09 9.52 -4.68
C PHE A 34 19.22 8.44 -3.59
N ILE A 35 20.38 7.78 -3.49
CA ILE A 35 20.66 6.79 -2.43
C ILE A 35 20.50 7.43 -1.04
N TYR A 36 21.06 8.62 -0.84
CA TYR A 36 20.94 9.35 0.43
C TYR A 36 19.48 9.70 0.76
N SER A 37 18.72 10.21 -0.21
CA SER A 37 17.30 10.52 -0.05
C SER A 37 16.48 9.28 0.28
N PHE A 38 16.69 8.19 -0.44
CA PHE A 38 16.00 6.92 -0.22
C PHE A 38 16.37 6.29 1.13
N SER A 39 17.63 6.38 1.55
CA SER A 39 18.11 5.90 2.85
C SER A 39 17.45 6.63 4.02
N LYS A 40 17.18 7.94 3.90
CA LYS A 40 16.42 8.69 4.91
C LYS A 40 14.97 8.23 5.01
N ASN A 41 14.32 7.92 3.88
CA ASN A 41 12.92 7.50 3.87
C ASN A 41 12.74 6.03 4.30
N SER A 42 13.77 5.19 4.16
CA SER A 42 13.74 3.79 4.60
C SER A 42 13.99 3.62 6.09
N SER A 43 14.44 4.67 6.78
CA SER A 43 14.51 4.69 8.24
C SER A 43 13.13 4.95 8.82
N HIS A 44 12.20 4.01 8.60
CA HIS A 44 11.16 3.82 9.60
C HIS A 44 11.89 3.51 10.89
N ASN A 45 11.75 4.39 11.88
CA ASN A 45 12.21 4.15 13.24
C ASN A 45 11.87 2.71 13.58
N GLY A 46 12.89 1.86 13.71
CA GLY A 46 12.69 0.50 14.19
C GLY A 46 11.84 0.63 15.44
N ILE A 47 10.75 -0.15 15.49
CA ILE A 47 9.88 -0.25 16.66
C ILE A 47 10.78 -0.23 17.89
N SER A 48 10.63 0.78 18.74
CA SER A 48 11.22 0.76 20.07
C SER A 48 10.84 -0.60 20.63
N MET A 49 11.80 -1.51 20.77
CA MET A 49 11.50 -2.82 21.33
C MET A 49 11.13 -2.54 22.79
N GLU A 50 9.84 -2.28 23.04
CA GLU A 50 9.24 -2.60 24.31
C GLU A 50 9.69 -4.02 24.62
N GLU A 51 10.31 -4.18 25.78
CA GLU A 51 10.86 -5.41 26.30
C GLU A 51 10.08 -6.61 25.78
N ILE A 52 10.74 -7.50 25.02
CA ILE A 52 10.12 -8.69 24.46
C ILE A 52 9.62 -9.52 25.64
N THR A 53 8.34 -9.34 25.96
CA THR A 53 7.66 -10.09 27.01
C THR A 53 7.33 -11.44 26.41
N PHE A 54 8.30 -12.35 26.51
CA PHE A 54 8.04 -13.74 26.18
C PHE A 54 6.89 -14.23 27.08
N PRO A 55 5.86 -14.88 26.51
CA PRO A 55 4.75 -15.38 27.30
C PRO A 55 5.28 -16.32 28.39
N ASP A 56 4.78 -16.12 29.61
CA ASP A 56 5.14 -16.90 30.80
C ASP A 56 5.08 -18.40 30.48
N GLN A 57 6.23 -19.06 30.59
CA GLN A 57 6.38 -20.48 30.23
C GLN A 57 5.57 -21.40 31.17
N ASN A 58 5.08 -20.87 32.29
CA ASN A 58 4.25 -21.60 33.25
C ASN A 58 2.76 -21.63 32.89
N LYS A 59 2.32 -20.88 31.86
CA LYS A 59 0.97 -21.03 31.31
C LYS A 59 0.97 -22.10 30.22
N PRO A 60 0.04 -23.08 30.27
CA PRO A 60 -0.11 -24.03 29.17
C PRO A 60 -0.36 -23.24 27.87
N ARG A 61 0.46 -23.47 26.85
CA ARG A 61 0.22 -22.89 25.53
C ARG A 61 -1.11 -23.44 25.03
N GLU A 62 -2.04 -22.55 24.73
CA GLU A 62 -3.28 -22.95 24.11
C GLU A 62 -3.00 -23.43 22.68
N LEU A 63 -3.63 -24.53 22.26
CA LEU A 63 -3.52 -25.00 20.89
C LEU A 63 -4.02 -23.91 19.94
N ALA A 64 -3.31 -23.67 18.84
CA ALA A 64 -3.73 -22.70 17.83
C ALA A 64 -5.16 -22.98 17.32
N ALA A 65 -5.54 -24.27 17.25
CA ALA A 65 -6.90 -24.70 16.95
C ALA A 65 -7.93 -24.14 17.93
N ASN A 66 -7.67 -24.22 19.24
CA ASN A 66 -8.58 -23.71 20.27
C ASN A 66 -8.70 -22.17 20.22
N ILE A 67 -7.61 -21.47 19.90
CA ILE A 67 -7.63 -20.01 19.72
C ILE A 67 -8.49 -19.64 18.50
N TYR A 68 -8.34 -20.37 17.39
CA TYR A 68 -9.13 -20.16 16.18
C TYR A 68 -10.62 -20.48 16.40
N GLU A 69 -10.94 -21.56 17.12
CA GLU A 69 -12.32 -21.89 17.49
C GLU A 69 -12.97 -20.79 18.35
N LYS A 70 -12.20 -20.16 19.25
CA LYS A 70 -12.67 -19.03 20.06
C LYS A 70 -12.86 -17.75 19.26
N ARG A 71 -12.04 -17.51 18.22
CA ARG A 71 -12.01 -16.27 17.42
C ARG A 71 -11.73 -16.59 15.95
N PRO A 72 -12.73 -17.11 15.22
CA PRO A 72 -12.53 -17.50 13.83
C PRO A 72 -12.36 -16.26 12.95
N ILE A 73 -11.34 -16.28 12.11
CA ILE A 73 -11.19 -15.27 11.05
C ILE A 73 -12.24 -15.55 9.98
N HIS A 74 -12.96 -14.51 9.57
CA HIS A 74 -13.96 -14.61 8.52
C HIS A 74 -13.27 -15.00 7.20
N GLN A 75 -13.78 -16.05 6.54
CA GLN A 75 -13.28 -16.51 5.24
C GLN A 75 -13.78 -15.62 4.09
N VAL A 76 -13.38 -14.35 4.15
CA VAL A 76 -13.75 -13.32 3.18
C VAL A 76 -12.47 -12.75 2.58
N LYS A 77 -12.44 -12.58 1.26
CA LYS A 77 -11.33 -11.95 0.56
C LYS A 77 -11.64 -10.48 0.32
N VAL A 78 -11.10 -9.60 1.15
CA VAL A 78 -11.27 -8.15 1.02
C VAL A 78 -10.04 -7.51 0.40
N GLU A 79 -10.22 -6.61 -0.57
CA GLU A 79 -9.19 -5.64 -0.94
C GLU A 79 -9.55 -4.22 -0.48
N ILE A 80 -8.53 -3.45 -0.09
CA ILE A 80 -8.67 -2.05 0.33
C ILE A 80 -7.84 -1.16 -0.60
N LEU A 81 -8.48 -0.16 -1.20
CA LEU A 81 -7.87 0.77 -2.15
C LEU A 81 -7.92 2.21 -1.58
N ASN A 82 -6.78 2.89 -1.54
CA ASN A 82 -6.70 4.29 -1.14
C ASN A 82 -7.11 5.22 -2.28
N GLY A 83 -8.32 5.77 -2.22
CA GLY A 83 -8.87 6.69 -3.21
C GLY A 83 -8.83 8.16 -2.80
N CYS A 84 -8.22 8.52 -1.65
CA CYS A 84 -8.21 9.90 -1.14
C CYS A 84 -6.82 10.53 -1.05
N GLY A 85 -5.75 9.74 -1.21
CA GLY A 85 -4.37 10.22 -1.25
C GLY A 85 -3.68 10.35 0.11
N ILE A 86 -4.32 9.93 1.20
CA ILE A 86 -3.69 9.89 2.52
C ILE A 86 -2.70 8.72 2.57
N LYS A 87 -1.40 9.01 2.73
CA LYS A 87 -0.34 7.98 2.70
C LYS A 87 -0.57 6.90 3.76
N GLY A 88 -0.53 5.63 3.34
CA GLY A 88 -0.64 4.47 4.22
C GLY A 88 -2.05 4.18 4.74
N LEU A 89 -3.07 4.90 4.27
CA LEU A 89 -4.44 4.74 4.76
C LEU A 89 -4.97 3.32 4.55
N ALA A 90 -4.84 2.76 3.34
CA ALA A 90 -5.33 1.41 3.04
C ALA A 90 -4.71 0.34 3.94
N ALA A 91 -3.41 0.42 4.22
CA ALA A 91 -2.72 -0.51 5.10
C ALA A 91 -3.20 -0.41 6.56
N LYS A 92 -3.44 0.81 7.06
CA LYS A 92 -3.98 1.00 8.42
C LYS A 92 -5.43 0.55 8.54
N THR A 93 -6.24 0.75 7.50
CA THR A 93 -7.60 0.22 7.45
C THR A 93 -7.60 -1.30 7.42
N ALA A 94 -6.66 -1.93 6.71
CA ALA A 94 -6.48 -3.38 6.74
C ALA A 94 -6.15 -3.89 8.16
N GLU A 95 -5.23 -3.23 8.86
CA GLU A 95 -4.91 -3.56 10.25
C GLU A 95 -6.13 -3.40 11.18
N TYR A 96 -6.89 -2.31 11.03
CA TYR A 96 -8.14 -2.09 11.78
C TYR A 96 -9.15 -3.23 11.57
N LEU A 97 -9.39 -3.62 10.32
CA LEU A 97 -10.33 -4.69 9.99
C LEU A 97 -9.91 -6.04 10.57
N LEU A 98 -8.61 -6.33 10.55
CA LEU A 98 -8.07 -7.56 11.12
C LEU A 98 -8.19 -7.59 12.64
N LEU A 99 -7.74 -6.54 13.32
CA LEU A 99 -7.63 -6.53 14.78
C LEU A 99 -8.96 -6.29 15.50
N GLU A 100 -9.82 -5.44 14.95
CA GLU A 100 -11.09 -5.07 15.60
C GLU A 100 -12.28 -5.92 15.12
N HIS A 101 -12.21 -6.45 13.89
CA HIS A 101 -13.36 -7.13 13.26
C HIS A 101 -13.06 -8.56 12.79
N GLN A 102 -11.82 -9.06 12.94
CA GLN A 102 -11.42 -10.41 12.48
C GLN A 102 -11.68 -10.63 10.98
N ILE A 103 -11.58 -9.56 10.19
CA ILE A 103 -11.72 -9.57 8.73
C ILE A 103 -10.31 -9.48 8.13
N ASP A 104 -9.90 -10.53 7.44
CA ASP A 104 -8.61 -10.54 6.75
C ASP A 104 -8.67 -9.76 5.44
N VAL A 105 -7.63 -8.96 5.18
CA VAL A 105 -7.49 -8.17 3.96
C VAL A 105 -6.38 -8.79 3.12
N VAL A 106 -6.77 -9.36 1.98
CA VAL A 106 -5.82 -10.06 1.10
C VAL A 106 -4.95 -9.11 0.29
N LYS A 107 -5.39 -7.85 0.13
CA LYS A 107 -4.68 -6.83 -0.65
C LYS A 107 -4.99 -5.42 -0.16
N SER A 108 -3.95 -4.59 -0.02
CA SER A 108 -4.10 -3.15 0.22
C SER A 108 -3.23 -2.36 -0.77
N ASP A 109 -3.81 -1.41 -1.49
CA ASP A 109 -3.11 -0.63 -2.52
C ASP A 109 -3.70 0.78 -2.68
N ASN A 110 -3.26 1.55 -3.67
CA ASN A 110 -3.95 2.76 -4.12
C ASN A 110 -5.05 2.42 -5.12
N ALA A 111 -6.10 3.25 -5.16
CA ALA A 111 -7.06 3.20 -6.25
C ALA A 111 -6.44 3.73 -7.56
N ASP A 112 -7.17 3.61 -8.66
CA ASP A 112 -6.81 4.18 -9.97
C ASP A 112 -6.58 5.70 -9.92
N ASN A 113 -7.18 6.39 -8.95
CA ASN A 113 -6.97 7.81 -8.69
C ASN A 113 -7.22 8.17 -7.20
N HIS A 114 -6.83 9.39 -6.81
CA HIS A 114 -6.97 9.89 -5.42
C HIS A 114 -8.12 10.89 -5.22
N ASN A 115 -9.09 10.92 -6.15
CA ASN A 115 -10.17 11.90 -6.16
C ASN A 115 -11.53 11.33 -5.80
N TYR A 116 -11.59 10.15 -5.20
CA TYR A 116 -12.84 9.56 -4.74
C TYR A 116 -13.46 10.44 -3.65
N PRO A 117 -14.64 11.06 -3.90
CA PRO A 117 -15.26 11.93 -2.90
C PRO A 117 -15.85 11.12 -1.74
N LYS A 118 -16.32 9.90 -2.02
CA LYS A 118 -16.96 9.01 -1.05
C LYS A 118 -16.28 7.66 -1.00
N THR A 119 -16.33 7.04 0.17
CA THR A 119 -15.91 5.67 0.39
C THR A 119 -16.94 4.73 -0.21
N LEU A 120 -16.48 3.68 -0.89
CA LEU A 120 -17.32 2.72 -1.58
C LEU A 120 -17.02 1.30 -1.09
N ILE A 121 -18.06 0.49 -0.91
CA ILE A 121 -17.97 -0.95 -0.65
C ILE A 121 -18.59 -1.66 -1.85
N ILE A 122 -17.77 -2.33 -2.66
CA ILE A 122 -18.19 -2.91 -3.94
C ILE A 122 -18.15 -4.42 -3.83
N GLY A 123 -19.32 -5.06 -3.83
CA GLY A 123 -19.44 -6.51 -3.92
C GLY A 123 -19.04 -7.02 -5.30
N ARG A 124 -18.03 -7.90 -5.35
CA ARG A 124 -17.47 -8.49 -6.58
C ARG A 124 -18.03 -9.87 -6.92
N ASN A 125 -18.80 -10.47 -6.01
CA ASN A 125 -19.53 -11.71 -6.23
C ASN A 125 -20.77 -11.78 -5.31
N GLU A 126 -21.48 -12.91 -5.36
CA GLU A 126 -22.74 -13.17 -4.63
C GLU A 126 -22.55 -13.43 -3.11
N LYS A 127 -21.34 -13.28 -2.55
CA LYS A 127 -21.11 -13.44 -1.11
C LYS A 127 -21.58 -12.20 -0.35
N PHE A 128 -22.88 -12.05 -0.17
CA PHE A 128 -23.43 -10.88 0.54
C PHE A 128 -22.96 -10.74 1.99
N GLN A 129 -22.58 -11.85 2.65
CA GLN A 129 -22.04 -11.84 4.00
C GLN A 129 -20.79 -10.96 4.14
N SER A 130 -19.94 -10.90 3.10
CA SER A 130 -18.74 -10.07 3.14
C SER A 130 -19.04 -8.58 3.12
N ILE A 131 -20.09 -8.18 2.40
CA ILE A 131 -20.58 -6.80 2.41
C ILE A 131 -21.17 -6.49 3.79
N GLU A 132 -21.97 -7.39 4.36
CA GLU A 132 -22.57 -7.20 5.69
C GLU A 132 -21.52 -6.98 6.78
N LEU A 133 -20.45 -7.79 6.79
CA LEU A 133 -19.35 -7.65 7.73
C LEU A 133 -18.65 -6.29 7.58
N LEU A 134 -18.39 -5.86 6.34
CA LEU A 134 -17.75 -4.56 6.06
C LEU A 134 -18.68 -3.38 6.38
N SER A 135 -19.97 -3.48 6.08
CA SER A 135 -20.95 -2.46 6.48
C SER A 135 -20.98 -2.28 7.99
N LYS A 136 -20.98 -3.38 8.76
CA LYS A 136 -20.92 -3.33 10.23
C LYS A 136 -19.61 -2.73 10.75
N SER A 137 -18.48 -3.08 10.14
CA SER A 137 -17.17 -2.59 10.59
C SER A 137 -16.98 -1.08 10.35
N PHE A 138 -17.55 -0.56 9.27
CA PHE A 138 -17.57 0.88 8.98
C PHE A 138 -18.75 1.62 9.65
N GLY A 139 -19.72 0.91 10.23
CA GLY A 139 -20.92 1.52 10.84
C GLY A 139 -21.93 2.05 9.82
N ILE A 140 -21.98 1.45 8.63
CA ILE A 140 -22.83 1.84 7.50
C ILE A 140 -24.08 0.94 7.46
N PRO A 141 -25.28 1.48 7.21
CA PRO A 141 -26.45 0.66 6.93
C PRO A 141 -26.26 -0.20 5.68
N PHE A 142 -26.58 -1.50 5.76
CA PHE A 142 -26.40 -2.45 4.65
C PHE A 142 -27.15 -2.09 3.36
N ASN A 143 -28.20 -1.26 3.46
CA ASN A 143 -29.01 -0.82 2.33
C ASN A 143 -28.60 0.55 1.76
N ASP A 144 -27.50 1.14 2.23
CA ASP A 144 -27.01 2.43 1.73
C ASP A 144 -26.39 2.28 0.34
N LYS A 145 -27.22 2.45 -0.69
CA LYS A 145 -26.82 2.40 -2.11
C LYS A 145 -25.83 3.49 -2.53
N SER A 146 -25.62 4.52 -1.69
CA SER A 146 -24.66 5.57 -1.99
C SER A 146 -23.22 5.16 -1.68
N VAL A 147 -23.04 4.17 -0.81
CA VAL A 147 -21.74 3.61 -0.43
C VAL A 147 -21.59 2.17 -0.93
N ILE A 148 -22.64 1.36 -0.81
CA ILE A 148 -22.64 -0.06 -1.15
C ILE A 148 -23.08 -0.23 -2.60
N GLN A 149 -22.22 -0.83 -3.40
CA GLN A 149 -22.44 -1.11 -4.81
C GLN A 149 -22.24 -2.60 -5.08
N HIS A 150 -22.89 -3.10 -6.12
CA HIS A 150 -22.67 -4.46 -6.60
C HIS A 150 -22.21 -4.42 -8.04
N GLN A 151 -20.98 -4.85 -8.27
CA GLN A 151 -20.33 -4.87 -9.59
C GLN A 151 -19.52 -6.16 -9.68
N PRO A 152 -20.17 -7.28 -10.06
CA PRO A 152 -19.52 -8.58 -10.14
C PRO A 152 -18.30 -8.58 -11.06
N ASP A 153 -17.19 -9.10 -10.57
CA ASP A 153 -15.95 -9.29 -11.33
C ASP A 153 -15.08 -10.36 -10.66
N GLU A 154 -15.23 -11.61 -11.09
CA GLU A 154 -14.48 -12.73 -10.53
C GLU A 154 -12.98 -12.69 -10.87
N SER A 155 -12.59 -11.94 -11.91
CA SER A 155 -11.19 -11.87 -12.36
C SER A 155 -10.26 -11.23 -11.33
N LEU A 156 -10.83 -10.42 -10.43
CA LEU A 156 -10.10 -9.78 -9.32
C LEU A 156 -9.72 -10.76 -8.22
N GLY A 157 -10.39 -11.91 -8.12
CA GLY A 157 -10.11 -12.94 -7.11
C GLY A 157 -10.46 -12.55 -5.67
N VAL A 158 -11.26 -11.48 -5.49
CA VAL A 158 -11.72 -10.95 -4.20
C VAL A 158 -13.25 -10.96 -4.13
N ASP A 159 -13.79 -10.97 -2.91
CA ASP A 159 -15.22 -10.96 -2.67
C ASP A 159 -15.76 -9.52 -2.60
N VAL A 160 -14.98 -8.60 -2.03
CA VAL A 160 -15.34 -7.18 -1.88
C VAL A 160 -14.13 -6.28 -2.07
N THR A 161 -14.33 -5.19 -2.80
CA THR A 161 -13.40 -4.06 -2.90
C THR A 161 -13.90 -2.91 -2.05
N VAL A 162 -13.05 -2.36 -1.16
CA VAL A 162 -13.34 -1.09 -0.48
C VAL A 162 -12.45 0.00 -1.05
N ILE A 163 -13.05 1.05 -1.60
CA ILE A 163 -12.31 2.25 -2.04
C ILE A 163 -12.51 3.33 -0.99
N LEU A 164 -11.43 3.76 -0.34
CA LEU A 164 -11.46 4.78 0.72
C LEU A 164 -11.48 6.18 0.09
N GLY A 165 -12.56 6.92 0.34
CA GLY A 165 -12.79 8.26 -0.18
C GLY A 165 -12.31 9.38 0.73
N LYS A 166 -12.49 10.62 0.28
CA LYS A 166 -12.17 11.84 1.05
C LYS A 166 -13.04 12.03 2.29
N ASP A 167 -14.17 11.34 2.34
CA ASP A 167 -15.09 11.25 3.49
C ASP A 167 -14.61 10.32 4.61
N ILE A 168 -13.38 9.79 4.55
CA ILE A 168 -12.89 8.79 5.51
C ILE A 168 -12.97 9.25 6.98
N ASN A 169 -12.89 10.55 7.22
CA ASN A 169 -13.03 11.17 8.53
C ASN A 169 -14.45 11.06 9.11
N ASN A 170 -15.47 10.77 8.30
CA ASN A 170 -16.83 10.54 8.77
C ASN A 170 -16.99 9.17 9.44
N TYR A 171 -16.09 8.21 9.16
CA TYR A 171 -16.05 6.90 9.79
C TYR A 171 -15.26 6.97 11.10
N THR A 172 -15.82 7.66 12.10
CA THR A 172 -15.12 8.06 13.33
C THR A 172 -14.38 6.92 14.01
N LYS A 173 -14.97 5.73 14.17
CA LYS A 173 -14.31 4.57 14.78
C LYS A 173 -13.01 4.18 14.07
N LEU A 174 -13.04 4.15 12.74
CA LEU A 174 -11.88 3.83 11.91
C LEU A 174 -10.87 4.98 11.94
N PHE A 175 -11.34 6.21 11.78
CA PHE A 175 -10.47 7.38 11.75
C PHE A 175 -9.74 7.60 13.09
N ASP A 176 -10.43 7.42 14.21
CA ASP A 176 -9.87 7.49 15.57
C ASP A 176 -8.83 6.40 15.80
N TYR A 177 -9.08 5.18 15.31
CA TYR A 177 -8.11 4.09 15.37
C TYR A 177 -6.82 4.45 14.62
N ILE A 178 -6.96 4.98 13.40
CA ILE A 178 -5.83 5.42 12.57
C ILE A 178 -5.06 6.57 13.24
N ALA A 179 -5.76 7.50 13.88
CA ALA A 179 -5.18 8.65 14.55
C ALA A 179 -4.35 8.27 15.78
N LYS A 180 -4.79 7.27 16.57
CA LYS A 180 -4.08 6.81 17.77
C LYS A 180 -2.72 6.16 17.49
N LYS A 181 -2.49 5.68 16.27
CA LYS A 181 -1.24 5.03 15.84
C LYS A 181 -0.26 5.97 15.12
N ASN A 182 -0.61 7.24 14.94
CA ASN A 182 0.27 8.28 14.40
C ASN A 182 0.93 9.08 15.52
#